data_AF-A0A3D5SB27-F1
#
_entry.id   AF-A0A3D5SB27-F1
#
_cell.length_a   1.000
_cell.length_b   1.000
_cell.length_c   1.000
_cell.angle_alpha   90.00
_cell.angle_beta   90.00
_cell.angle_gamma   90.00
#
_symmetry.space_group_name_H-M   'P 1'
#
loop_
_entity.id
_entity.type
_entity.pdbx_description
1 polymer ?
#
loop_
_entity_poly.entity_id
_entity_poly.type
_entity_poly.pdbx_seq_one_letter_code
_entity_poly.pdbx_strand_id
1 'polypeptide(L)'
;MFFVSSLSASNLINDLENIIMNKLNTLTLAIALAASASSNAAITFQFATGAATYGETVVGGFLTGQSGAGFTYKLKATPDSGAVLAKQPQNIGLGVKTGGAGNWYITSGEVINFSLVDSDNNPVAFSLDGFKMGFNTAQQKLEENERVNVEIAGNTYLVGGNALTESNNAQILASDCMDANNCWSSSDTATSFRIVGADGVNGATTSYRLNNVRLTLAPVTAVPVPAAAWLLGSALMGLAVAKRRK
;
A
#
# COMPACT_ATOMS: atom_id res chain seq x y z
N MET A 1 -38.48 63.04 8.25
CA MET A 1 -37.82 62.54 9.48
C MET A 1 -37.19 61.21 9.12
N PHE A 2 -35.89 61.19 8.80
CA PHE A 2 -35.17 59.97 8.46
C PHE A 2 -34.43 59.49 9.70
N PHE A 3 -34.86 58.36 10.27
CA PHE A 3 -34.10 57.65 11.29
C PHE A 3 -33.01 56.85 10.60
N VAL A 4 -31.75 57.26 10.79
CA VAL A 4 -30.58 56.44 10.44
C VAL A 4 -30.29 55.57 11.65
N SER A 5 -30.60 54.28 11.56
CA SER A 5 -30.22 53.28 12.55
C SER A 5 -28.71 53.16 12.61
N SER A 6 -28.10 53.55 13.73
CA SER A 6 -26.69 53.30 14.02
C SER A 6 -26.50 51.81 14.28
N LEU A 7 -26.11 51.04 13.24
CA LEU A 7 -25.47 49.74 13.47
C LEU A 7 -24.18 50.01 14.26
N SER A 8 -24.13 49.55 15.51
CA SER A 8 -22.98 49.78 16.37
C SER A 8 -21.78 48.99 15.85
N ALA A 9 -20.66 49.69 15.64
CA ALA A 9 -19.39 49.11 15.20
C ALA A 9 -18.90 47.95 16.10
N SER A 10 -19.44 47.84 17.33
CA SER A 10 -19.16 46.75 18.27
C SER A 10 -19.55 45.37 17.76
N ASN A 11 -20.70 45.25 17.08
CA ASN A 11 -21.18 43.96 16.59
C ASN A 11 -20.36 43.50 15.39
N LEU A 12 -19.91 44.45 14.56
CA LEU A 12 -19.08 44.17 13.41
C LEU A 12 -17.68 43.65 13.80
N ILE A 13 -17.11 44.15 14.90
CA ILE A 13 -15.79 43.73 15.39
C ILE A 13 -15.86 42.31 15.98
N ASN A 14 -16.88 42.03 16.78
CA ASN A 14 -17.06 40.70 17.39
C ASN A 14 -17.31 39.61 16.33
N ASP A 15 -18.07 39.92 15.28
CA ASP A 15 -18.29 38.99 14.17
C ASP A 15 -17.01 38.77 13.36
N LEU A 16 -16.16 39.79 13.22
CA LEU A 16 -14.88 39.68 12.53
C LEU A 16 -13.90 38.79 13.31
N GLU A 17 -13.82 38.95 14.63
CA GLU A 17 -12.98 38.12 15.50
C GLU A 17 -13.42 36.66 15.48
N ASN A 18 -14.72 36.39 15.50
CA ASN A 18 -15.26 35.03 15.40
C ASN A 18 -14.97 34.38 14.05
N ILE A 19 -15.08 35.14 12.94
CA ILE A 19 -14.74 34.65 11.60
C ILE A 19 -13.23 34.40 11.49
N ILE A 20 -12.39 35.28 12.03
CA ILE A 20 -10.93 35.14 12.01
C ILE A 20 -10.52 33.91 12.83
N MET A 21 -11.02 33.75 14.06
CA MET A 21 -10.70 32.61 14.91
C MET A 21 -11.18 31.28 14.31
N ASN A 22 -12.39 31.25 13.74
CA ASN A 22 -12.91 30.02 13.14
C ASN A 22 -12.11 29.61 11.89
N LYS A 23 -11.69 30.59 11.08
CA LYS A 23 -10.81 30.38 9.91
C LYS A 23 -9.38 30.01 10.30
N LEU A 24 -8.83 30.60 11.36
CA LEU A 24 -7.53 30.23 11.88
C LEU A 24 -7.53 28.78 12.34
N ASN A 25 -8.58 28.37 13.07
CA ASN A 25 -8.77 27.01 13.57
C ASN A 25 -8.93 25.97 12.45
N THR A 26 -9.59 26.32 11.35
CA THR A 26 -9.68 25.43 10.17
C THR A 26 -8.36 25.32 9.42
N LEU A 27 -7.58 26.42 9.35
CA LEU A 27 -6.24 26.42 8.75
C LEU A 27 -5.21 25.64 9.58
N THR A 28 -5.23 25.73 10.92
CA THR A 28 -4.37 24.91 11.78
C THR A 28 -4.73 23.43 11.71
N LEU A 29 -6.02 23.09 11.55
CA LEU A 29 -6.43 21.69 11.33
C LEU A 29 -5.90 21.16 9.99
N ALA A 30 -5.98 21.94 8.90
CA ALA A 30 -5.45 21.55 7.60
C ALA A 30 -3.92 21.41 7.56
N ILE A 31 -3.18 22.25 8.30
CA ILE A 31 -1.73 22.15 8.44
C ILE A 31 -1.34 20.98 9.35
N ALA A 32 -2.12 20.67 10.39
CA ALA A 32 -1.89 19.51 11.24
C ALA A 32 -2.09 18.17 10.49
N LEU A 33 -3.03 18.10 9.54
CA LEU A 33 -3.18 16.92 8.66
C LEU A 33 -2.06 16.80 7.61
N ALA A 34 -1.48 17.92 7.15
CA ALA A 34 -0.34 17.90 6.23
C ALA A 34 1.01 17.65 6.93
N ALA A 35 1.10 17.92 8.24
CA ALA A 35 2.32 17.78 9.03
C ALA A 35 2.47 16.41 9.71
N SER A 36 1.45 15.56 9.71
CA SER A 36 1.57 14.16 10.13
C SER A 36 2.16 13.29 9.03
N ALA A 37 3.34 13.68 8.51
CA ALA A 37 4.26 12.75 7.90
C ALA A 37 4.94 11.94 9.02
N SER A 38 4.15 11.16 9.76
CA SER A 38 4.72 10.08 10.56
C SER A 38 5.42 9.14 9.58
N SER A 39 6.66 8.76 9.87
CA SER A 39 7.27 7.60 9.25
C SER A 39 6.30 6.44 9.42
N ASN A 40 5.60 6.06 8.34
CA ASN A 40 4.61 5.00 8.42
C ASN A 40 5.36 3.72 8.79
N ALA A 41 5.01 3.14 9.93
CA ALA A 41 5.56 1.86 10.34
C ALA A 41 5.14 0.80 9.32
N ALA A 42 6.07 -0.08 8.95
CA ALA A 42 5.78 -1.16 8.03
C ALA A 42 4.74 -2.13 8.61
N ILE A 43 3.82 -2.55 7.76
CA ILE A 43 2.75 -3.48 8.04
C ILE A 43 3.13 -4.84 7.45
N THR A 44 3.13 -5.88 8.29
CA THR A 44 3.41 -7.26 7.85
C THR A 44 2.14 -8.08 7.82
N PHE A 45 1.85 -8.67 6.65
CA PHE A 45 0.73 -9.58 6.43
C PHE A 45 1.25 -11.02 6.40
N GLN A 46 0.94 -11.81 7.42
CA GLN A 46 1.48 -13.17 7.57
C GLN A 46 0.49 -14.25 7.16
N PHE A 47 0.88 -15.10 6.21
CA PHE A 47 0.07 -16.18 5.68
C PHE A 47 0.21 -17.47 6.50
N ALA A 48 1.37 -17.72 7.10
CA ALA A 48 1.66 -18.98 7.79
C ALA A 48 1.08 -19.12 9.22
N THR A 49 -0.13 -18.62 9.43
CA THR A 49 -0.82 -18.57 10.74
C THR A 49 -2.18 -19.27 10.68
N GLY A 50 -2.69 -19.73 11.83
CA GLY A 50 -4.03 -20.32 11.95
C GLY A 50 -4.17 -21.72 11.34
N ALA A 51 -5.39 -22.08 10.94
CA ALA A 51 -5.66 -23.35 10.25
C ALA A 51 -5.29 -23.27 8.75
N ALA A 52 -5.00 -24.42 8.16
CA ALA A 52 -4.75 -24.51 6.73
C ALA A 52 -6.06 -24.34 5.93
N THR A 53 -6.00 -23.66 4.79
CA THR A 53 -7.08 -23.53 3.82
C THR A 53 -6.59 -23.89 2.43
N TYR A 54 -7.45 -24.45 1.59
CA TYR A 54 -7.10 -25.01 0.29
C TYR A 54 -8.22 -24.78 -0.72
N GLY A 55 -7.87 -24.50 -1.98
CA GLY A 55 -8.86 -24.34 -3.05
C GLY A 55 -9.53 -22.96 -3.08
N GLU A 56 -8.93 -21.98 -2.40
CA GLU A 56 -9.52 -20.65 -2.27
C GLU A 56 -9.26 -19.82 -3.54
N THR A 57 -10.29 -19.14 -4.05
CA THR A 57 -10.09 -18.18 -5.16
C THR A 57 -9.64 -16.81 -4.67
N VAL A 58 -9.84 -16.52 -3.38
CA VAL A 58 -9.34 -15.32 -2.69
C VAL A 58 -8.84 -15.73 -1.31
N VAL A 59 -7.55 -15.53 -1.03
CA VAL A 59 -7.00 -15.63 0.32
C VAL A 59 -6.77 -14.21 0.82
N GLY A 60 -7.76 -13.67 1.52
CA GLY A 60 -7.76 -12.25 1.85
C GLY A 60 -8.84 -11.80 2.81
N GLY A 61 -9.50 -12.73 3.49
CA GLY A 61 -10.60 -12.41 4.41
C GLY A 61 -10.15 -11.45 5.52
N PHE A 62 -9.07 -11.77 6.23
CA PHE A 62 -8.56 -10.94 7.34
C PHE A 62 -7.10 -11.27 7.61
N LEU A 63 -6.17 -10.47 7.07
CA LEU A 63 -4.87 -10.31 7.68
C LEU A 63 -4.85 -8.89 8.23
N THR A 64 -5.29 -8.72 9.48
CA THR A 64 -5.29 -7.41 10.13
C THR A 64 -3.86 -7.07 10.49
N GLY A 65 -3.22 -6.23 9.68
CA GLY A 65 -2.08 -5.47 10.12
C GLY A 65 -2.58 -4.32 10.99
N GLN A 66 -2.26 -4.32 12.29
CA GLN A 66 -2.43 -3.11 13.09
C GLN A 66 -1.37 -2.11 12.66
N SER A 67 -1.76 -1.02 12.01
CA SER A 67 -0.88 0.14 11.98
C SER A 67 -0.85 0.73 13.40
N GLY A 68 0.29 1.29 13.80
CA GLY A 68 0.45 1.94 15.11
C GLY A 68 -0.50 3.12 15.37
N ALA A 69 -1.39 3.45 14.42
CA ALA A 69 -2.40 4.50 14.51
C ALA A 69 -3.85 3.99 14.64
N GLY A 70 -4.08 2.68 14.82
CA GLY A 70 -5.42 2.13 15.07
C GLY A 70 -6.28 1.88 13.83
N PHE A 71 -5.70 1.94 12.62
CA PHE A 71 -6.40 1.58 11.39
C PHE A 71 -6.26 0.08 11.09
N THR A 72 -7.33 -0.51 10.55
CA THR A 72 -7.35 -1.90 10.09
C THR A 72 -7.24 -1.96 8.58
N TYR A 73 -6.20 -2.63 8.09
CA TYR A 73 -6.01 -2.90 6.67
C TYR A 73 -6.20 -4.38 6.35
N LYS A 74 -6.62 -4.67 5.12
CA LYS A 74 -6.82 -6.02 4.60
C LYS A 74 -6.00 -6.18 3.32
N LEU A 75 -5.14 -7.19 3.28
CA LEU A 75 -4.45 -7.60 2.07
C LEU A 75 -5.23 -8.74 1.41
N LYS A 76 -5.69 -8.52 0.18
CA LYS A 76 -6.39 -9.54 -0.63
C LYS A 76 -5.41 -10.19 -1.59
N ALA A 77 -5.26 -11.51 -1.52
CA ALA A 77 -4.53 -12.30 -2.51
C ALA A 77 -5.51 -13.04 -3.44
N THR A 78 -5.31 -12.95 -4.74
CA THR A 78 -6.12 -13.61 -5.77
C THR A 78 -5.22 -14.20 -6.85
N PRO A 79 -5.38 -15.48 -7.22
CA PRO A 79 -4.59 -16.07 -8.29
C PRO A 79 -5.15 -15.65 -9.66
N ASP A 80 -4.46 -15.99 -10.74
CA ASP A 80 -5.01 -15.85 -12.09
C ASP A 80 -6.13 -16.86 -12.37
N SER A 81 -6.86 -16.65 -13.47
CA SER A 81 -8.02 -17.49 -13.82
C SER A 81 -7.63 -18.97 -13.96
N GLY A 82 -8.42 -19.85 -13.35
CA GLY A 82 -8.18 -21.31 -13.36
C GLY A 82 -7.21 -21.81 -12.29
N ALA A 83 -6.61 -20.91 -11.52
CA ALA A 83 -5.80 -21.25 -10.36
C ALA A 83 -6.55 -21.04 -9.03
N VAL A 84 -6.06 -21.70 -8.00
CA VAL A 84 -6.55 -21.62 -6.62
C VAL A 84 -5.39 -21.42 -5.67
N LEU A 85 -5.69 -20.89 -4.49
CA LEU A 85 -4.73 -20.61 -3.43
C LEU A 85 -4.86 -21.60 -2.29
N ALA A 86 -3.76 -21.78 -1.57
CA ALA A 86 -3.75 -22.46 -0.28
C ALA A 86 -2.90 -21.71 0.72
N LYS A 87 -3.44 -21.54 1.93
CA LYS A 87 -2.73 -20.97 3.07
C LYS A 87 -2.42 -22.09 4.05
N GLN A 88 -1.16 -22.27 4.43
CA GLN A 88 -0.74 -23.39 5.27
C GLN A 88 0.04 -22.89 6.51
N PRO A 89 -0.17 -23.50 7.69
CA PRO A 89 0.43 -23.07 8.95
C PRO A 89 1.92 -23.44 9.06
N GLN A 90 2.49 -23.30 10.26
CA GLN A 90 3.83 -23.81 10.60
C GLN A 90 4.94 -23.28 9.68
N ASN A 91 4.89 -21.99 9.36
CA ASN A 91 5.80 -21.30 8.46
C ASN A 91 5.70 -21.67 6.97
N ILE A 92 4.78 -22.56 6.56
CA ILE A 92 4.63 -22.99 5.17
C ILE A 92 4.13 -21.84 4.28
N GLY A 93 3.08 -21.12 4.70
CA GLY A 93 2.62 -19.91 4.02
C GLY A 93 1.64 -20.14 2.87
N LEU A 94 1.57 -19.15 1.98
CA LEU A 94 0.69 -19.05 0.83
C LEU A 94 1.34 -19.67 -0.41
N GLY A 95 0.60 -20.55 -1.08
CA GLY A 95 0.92 -21.05 -2.40
C GLY A 95 -0.25 -20.89 -3.34
N VAL A 96 0.02 -21.08 -4.63
CA VAL A 96 -0.95 -21.12 -5.71
C VAL A 96 -0.90 -22.51 -6.35
N LYS A 97 -1.89 -22.80 -7.18
CA LYS A 97 -1.91 -24.01 -7.99
C LYS A 97 -2.86 -23.86 -9.15
N THR A 98 -2.40 -24.23 -10.33
CA THR A 98 -3.21 -24.32 -11.55
C THR A 98 -3.50 -25.78 -11.91
N GLY A 99 -4.73 -26.26 -11.63
CA GLY A 99 -5.20 -27.62 -11.97
C GLY A 99 -4.61 -28.80 -11.15
N GLY A 100 -5.23 -30.00 -11.27
CA GLY A 100 -4.68 -31.31 -10.88
C GLY A 100 -4.48 -31.61 -9.37
N ALA A 101 -3.85 -32.76 -9.07
CA ALA A 101 -3.31 -33.13 -7.75
C ALA A 101 -1.81 -32.78 -7.72
N GLY A 102 -1.27 -32.34 -6.57
CA GLY A 102 0.11 -31.83 -6.49
C GLY A 102 0.31 -30.79 -5.38
N ASN A 103 1.56 -30.35 -5.22
CA ASN A 103 1.96 -29.41 -4.17
C ASN A 103 1.52 -27.97 -4.47
N TRP A 104 1.21 -27.21 -3.43
CA TRP A 104 0.79 -25.81 -3.51
C TRP A 104 2.02 -24.88 -3.56
N TYR A 105 2.70 -24.82 -4.69
CA TYR A 105 3.89 -23.98 -4.88
C TYR A 105 3.57 -22.87 -5.87
N ILE A 106 4.30 -21.76 -5.79
CA ILE A 106 4.32 -20.77 -6.85
C ILE A 106 5.42 -21.21 -7.82
N THR A 107 5.01 -21.72 -8.98
CA THR A 107 5.89 -22.20 -10.04
C THR A 107 5.95 -21.22 -11.22
N SER A 108 6.80 -21.50 -12.21
CA SER A 108 6.97 -20.60 -13.35
C SER A 108 5.64 -20.33 -14.06
N GLY A 109 5.35 -19.05 -14.30
CA GLY A 109 4.12 -18.56 -14.91
C GLY A 109 2.92 -18.46 -13.96
N GLU A 110 3.01 -18.99 -12.73
CA GLU A 110 1.92 -18.85 -11.77
C GLU A 110 1.97 -17.48 -11.08
N VAL A 111 0.79 -16.90 -10.90
CA VAL A 111 0.62 -15.52 -10.45
C VAL A 111 -0.21 -15.48 -9.18
N ILE A 112 0.20 -14.64 -8.24
CA ILE A 112 -0.64 -14.16 -7.15
C ILE A 112 -0.70 -12.63 -7.21
N ASN A 113 -1.90 -12.12 -7.39
CA ASN A 113 -2.21 -10.69 -7.38
C ASN A 113 -2.56 -10.27 -5.95
N PHE A 114 -1.97 -9.19 -5.47
CA PHE A 114 -2.21 -8.65 -4.14
C PHE A 114 -2.78 -7.24 -4.22
N SER A 115 -3.79 -6.93 -3.42
CA SER A 115 -4.35 -5.58 -3.28
C SER A 115 -4.58 -5.21 -1.82
N LEU A 116 -4.24 -3.98 -1.46
CA LEU A 116 -4.43 -3.45 -0.10
C LEU A 116 -5.69 -2.60 -0.06
N VAL A 117 -6.55 -2.88 0.93
CA VAL A 117 -7.75 -2.10 1.19
C VAL A 117 -7.91 -1.76 2.67
N ASP A 118 -8.68 -0.72 2.97
CA ASP A 118 -9.06 -0.36 4.34
C ASP A 118 -10.23 -1.23 4.87
N SER A 119 -10.76 -0.87 6.05
CA SER A 119 -11.91 -1.53 6.67
C SER A 119 -13.16 -1.52 5.79
N ASP A 120 -13.33 -0.46 5.01
CA ASP A 120 -14.50 -0.18 4.16
C ASP A 120 -14.32 -0.69 2.72
N ASN A 121 -13.19 -1.38 2.45
CA ASN A 121 -12.77 -1.89 1.14
C ASN A 121 -12.32 -0.83 0.12
N ASN A 122 -11.98 0.38 0.55
CA ASN A 122 -11.36 1.34 -0.35
C ASN A 122 -9.90 0.97 -0.62
N PRO A 123 -9.40 1.10 -1.86
CA PRO A 123 -7.99 0.88 -2.17
C PRO A 123 -7.06 1.80 -1.38
N VAL A 124 -5.96 1.25 -0.86
CA VAL A 124 -4.96 1.99 -0.09
C VAL A 124 -3.62 1.91 -0.80
N ALA A 125 -2.99 3.05 -1.03
CA ALA A 125 -1.67 3.12 -1.64
C ALA A 125 -0.56 2.74 -0.64
N PHE A 126 0.42 1.99 -1.12
CA PHE A 126 1.58 1.53 -0.35
C PHE A 126 2.83 1.43 -1.23
N SER A 127 4.00 1.35 -0.60
CA SER A 127 5.22 0.79 -1.18
C SER A 127 5.45 -0.62 -0.64
N LEU A 128 5.91 -1.54 -1.50
CA LEU A 128 6.31 -2.89 -1.08
C LEU A 128 7.71 -2.85 -0.46
N ASP A 129 7.83 -3.21 0.81
CA ASP A 129 9.15 -3.32 1.46
C ASP A 129 9.86 -4.62 1.07
N GLY A 130 9.09 -5.69 0.90
CA GLY A 130 9.60 -7.01 0.58
C GLY A 130 8.68 -8.14 1.03
N PHE A 131 9.16 -9.37 0.93
CA PHE A 131 8.40 -10.57 1.27
C PHE A 131 9.33 -11.70 1.70
N LYS A 132 8.80 -12.64 2.48
CA LYS A 132 9.56 -13.74 3.05
C LYS A 132 9.08 -15.07 2.48
N MET A 133 10.02 -15.96 2.18
CA MET A 133 9.71 -17.32 1.72
C MET A 133 9.11 -18.18 2.83
N GLY A 134 8.21 -19.07 2.44
CA GLY A 134 7.72 -20.18 3.24
C GLY A 134 8.86 -21.13 3.60
N PHE A 135 8.76 -21.78 4.75
CA PHE A 135 9.70 -22.80 5.17
C PHE A 135 8.95 -24.03 5.69
N ASN A 136 9.32 -25.18 5.16
CA ASN A 136 9.20 -26.45 5.86
C ASN A 136 10.58 -27.13 5.85
N THR A 137 10.72 -28.19 6.65
CA THR A 137 11.97 -28.99 6.75
C THR A 137 12.43 -29.63 5.43
N ALA A 138 11.70 -29.47 4.31
CA ALA A 138 11.92 -30.13 3.03
C ALA A 138 12.06 -29.16 1.84
N GLN A 139 12.78 -28.05 1.99
CA GLN A 139 13.15 -27.11 0.91
C GLN A 139 11.95 -26.43 0.20
N GLN A 140 11.60 -25.22 0.65
CA GLN A 140 10.56 -24.38 0.01
C GLN A 140 10.99 -22.91 -0.07
N LYS A 141 12.30 -22.68 -0.16
CA LYS A 141 12.92 -21.36 -0.32
C LYS A 141 13.26 -21.14 -1.79
N LEU A 142 13.29 -19.88 -2.22
CA LEU A 142 13.84 -19.51 -3.52
C LEU A 142 15.33 -19.90 -3.55
N GLU A 143 15.70 -20.83 -4.41
CA GLU A 143 17.08 -21.33 -4.55
C GLU A 143 17.92 -20.45 -5.50
N GLU A 144 19.24 -20.62 -5.48
CA GLU A 144 20.20 -19.75 -6.20
C GLU A 144 19.87 -19.55 -7.69
N ASN A 145 19.34 -20.59 -8.33
CA ASN A 145 18.99 -20.59 -9.75
C ASN A 145 17.49 -20.33 -10.00
N GLU A 146 16.69 -20.06 -8.98
CA GLU A 146 15.28 -19.75 -9.12
C GLU A 146 15.03 -18.23 -9.14
N ARG A 147 13.92 -17.83 -9.76
CA ARG A 147 13.63 -16.42 -10.06
C ARG A 147 12.18 -16.07 -9.75
N VAL A 148 11.95 -14.82 -9.40
CA VAL A 148 10.62 -14.25 -9.19
C VAL A 148 10.54 -12.89 -9.88
N ASN A 149 9.42 -12.65 -10.55
CA ASN A 149 9.07 -11.32 -11.03
C ASN A 149 8.13 -10.67 -10.01
N VAL A 150 8.48 -9.47 -9.60
CA VAL A 150 7.67 -8.61 -8.75
C VAL A 150 7.17 -7.47 -9.61
N GLU A 151 5.86 -7.37 -9.80
CA GLU A 151 5.26 -6.31 -10.62
C GLU A 151 4.57 -5.29 -9.72
N ILE A 152 5.00 -4.04 -9.80
CA ILE A 152 4.52 -2.93 -8.95
C ILE A 152 4.44 -1.68 -9.79
N ALA A 153 3.34 -0.92 -9.68
CA ALA A 153 3.17 0.37 -10.37
C ALA A 153 3.41 0.32 -11.89
N GLY A 154 3.18 -0.82 -12.54
CA GLY A 154 3.41 -1.03 -13.97
C GLY A 154 4.85 -1.39 -14.36
N ASN A 155 5.76 -1.46 -13.39
CA ASN A 155 7.13 -1.93 -13.57
C ASN A 155 7.25 -3.42 -13.22
N THR A 156 8.25 -4.09 -13.79
CA THR A 156 8.60 -5.48 -13.46
C THR A 156 10.04 -5.55 -12.95
N TYR A 157 10.21 -6.13 -11.77
CA TYR A 157 11.50 -6.28 -11.11
C TYR A 157 11.82 -7.77 -10.95
N LEU A 158 12.98 -8.17 -11.48
CA LEU A 158 13.46 -9.55 -11.37
C LEU A 158 14.31 -9.70 -10.11
N VAL A 159 13.95 -10.64 -9.26
CA VAL A 159 14.72 -11.05 -8.08
C VAL A 159 15.10 -12.52 -8.22
N GLY A 160 16.28 -12.88 -7.71
CA GLY A 160 16.76 -14.26 -7.70
C GLY A 160 16.85 -14.80 -6.28
N GLY A 161 16.92 -16.12 -6.15
CA GLY A 161 17.37 -16.70 -4.89
C GLY A 161 18.81 -16.25 -4.66
N ASN A 162 19.04 -15.46 -3.62
CA ASN A 162 20.39 -15.31 -3.10
C ASN A 162 20.73 -16.63 -2.36
N ALA A 163 21.99 -17.02 -2.25
CA ALA A 163 22.38 -18.18 -1.44
C ALA A 163 22.12 -17.85 0.05
N LEU A 164 20.86 -17.96 0.45
CA LEU A 164 20.38 -17.63 1.78
C LEU A 164 20.84 -18.77 2.67
N THR A 165 21.98 -18.53 3.33
CA THR A 165 22.60 -19.41 4.29
C THR A 165 21.54 -19.88 5.28
N GLU A 166 21.60 -21.17 5.62
CA GLU A 166 20.54 -21.99 6.21
C GLU A 166 19.96 -21.49 7.55
N SER A 167 20.45 -20.38 8.09
CA SER A 167 19.96 -19.79 9.33
C SER A 167 18.96 -18.68 9.04
N ASN A 168 17.68 -19.08 8.97
CA ASN A 168 16.47 -18.26 9.03
C ASN A 168 16.06 -17.56 7.72
N ASN A 169 14.79 -17.74 7.36
CA ASN A 169 13.96 -16.59 7.03
C ASN A 169 14.42 -15.66 5.89
N ALA A 170 14.87 -16.21 4.78
CA ALA A 170 15.13 -15.47 3.56
C ALA A 170 14.01 -14.46 3.23
N GLN A 171 14.28 -13.19 3.48
CA GLN A 171 13.45 -12.08 3.04
C GLN A 171 14.07 -11.55 1.77
N ILE A 172 13.24 -11.40 0.74
CA ILE A 172 13.57 -10.61 -0.44
C ILE A 172 13.13 -9.19 -0.14
N LEU A 173 14.09 -8.27 -0.20
CA LEU A 173 13.92 -6.84 -0.05
C LEU A 173 13.93 -6.15 -1.40
N ALA A 174 13.51 -4.89 -1.40
CA ALA A 174 13.55 -4.02 -2.57
C ALA A 174 14.95 -3.91 -3.22
N SER A 175 16.00 -4.02 -2.41
CA SER A 175 17.41 -3.97 -2.85
C SER A 175 17.94 -5.27 -3.46
N ASP A 176 17.18 -6.37 -3.39
CA ASP A 176 17.66 -7.70 -3.78
C ASP A 176 17.35 -8.01 -5.26
N CYS A 177 17.15 -6.96 -6.08
CA CYS A 177 16.96 -7.11 -7.51
C CYS A 177 18.23 -7.64 -8.18
N MET A 178 18.04 -8.40 -9.27
CA MET A 178 19.15 -8.96 -10.03
C MET A 178 19.91 -7.92 -10.85
N ASP A 179 19.23 -6.87 -11.32
CA ASP A 179 19.84 -5.71 -11.95
C ASP A 179 19.83 -4.56 -10.95
N ALA A 180 20.97 -4.27 -10.34
CA ALA A 180 21.10 -3.22 -9.32
C ALA A 180 20.63 -1.82 -9.78
N ASN A 181 20.52 -1.57 -11.09
CA ASN A 181 20.00 -0.31 -11.62
C ASN A 181 18.47 -0.33 -11.81
N ASN A 182 17.84 -1.49 -11.64
CA ASN A 182 16.41 -1.72 -11.78
C ASN A 182 15.86 -2.49 -10.56
N CYS A 183 16.07 -1.90 -9.39
CA CYS A 183 15.41 -2.27 -8.14
C CYS A 183 14.16 -1.41 -7.94
N TRP A 184 13.15 -1.95 -7.25
CA TRP A 184 12.07 -1.10 -6.78
C TRP A 184 12.50 -0.36 -5.52
N SER A 185 11.78 0.69 -5.18
CA SER A 185 12.07 1.53 -4.03
C SER A 185 10.79 2.02 -3.36
N SER A 186 10.94 2.85 -2.33
CA SER A 186 9.81 3.48 -1.64
C SER A 186 9.03 4.47 -2.53
N SER A 187 9.56 4.90 -3.68
CA SER A 187 8.82 5.73 -4.63
C SER A 187 7.84 4.93 -5.50
N ASP A 188 8.03 3.62 -5.61
CA ASP A 188 7.15 2.72 -6.37
C ASP A 188 5.88 2.43 -5.56
N THR A 189 4.98 3.40 -5.58
CA THR A 189 3.72 3.34 -4.84
C THR A 189 2.57 2.83 -5.71
N ALA A 190 1.78 1.90 -5.17
CA ALA A 190 0.64 1.31 -5.86
C ALA A 190 -0.43 0.87 -4.85
N THR A 191 -1.64 0.58 -5.34
CA THR A 191 -2.72 -0.07 -4.56
C THR A 191 -2.73 -1.59 -4.69
N SER A 192 -1.88 -2.12 -5.58
CA SER A 192 -1.72 -3.54 -5.85
C SER A 192 -0.32 -3.85 -6.36
N PHE A 193 0.12 -5.10 -6.14
CA PHE A 193 1.32 -5.66 -6.74
C PHE A 193 1.06 -7.11 -7.16
N ARG A 194 1.92 -7.68 -8.01
CA ARG A 194 1.84 -9.07 -8.42
C ARG A 194 3.15 -9.76 -8.11
N ILE A 195 3.05 -11.00 -7.65
CA ILE A 195 4.19 -11.92 -7.58
C ILE A 195 3.95 -12.99 -8.63
N VAL A 196 4.93 -13.16 -9.51
CA VAL A 196 4.90 -14.12 -10.61
C VAL A 196 6.11 -15.03 -10.46
N GLY A 197 5.89 -16.33 -10.41
CA GLY A 197 7.00 -17.28 -10.53
C GLY A 197 7.65 -17.11 -11.91
N ALA A 198 8.95 -16.81 -11.94
CA ALA A 198 9.67 -16.64 -13.19
C ALA A 198 10.43 -17.93 -13.53
N ASP A 199 10.87 -18.07 -14.78
CA ASP A 199 11.68 -19.20 -15.20
C ASP A 199 12.99 -19.24 -14.39
N GLY A 200 13.33 -20.44 -13.92
CA GLY A 200 14.64 -20.66 -13.33
C GLY A 200 15.74 -20.54 -14.38
N VAL A 201 16.95 -20.21 -13.93
CA VAL A 201 18.16 -20.25 -14.77
C VAL A 201 18.80 -21.64 -14.65
N ASN A 202 19.65 -22.00 -15.61
CA ASN A 202 20.44 -23.24 -15.58
C ASN A 202 19.61 -24.54 -15.40
N GLY A 203 18.36 -24.55 -15.88
CA GLY A 203 17.47 -25.71 -15.79
C GLY A 203 16.81 -25.91 -14.42
N ALA A 204 16.93 -24.95 -13.50
CA ALA A 204 16.18 -24.96 -12.25
C ALA A 204 14.69 -24.71 -12.50
N THR A 205 13.84 -25.32 -11.66
CA THR A 205 12.40 -25.09 -11.69
C THR A 205 12.02 -24.28 -10.46
N THR A 206 11.58 -23.04 -10.65
CA THR A 206 11.10 -22.18 -9.56
C THR A 206 9.97 -22.86 -8.80
N SER A 207 10.14 -23.03 -7.49
CA SER A 207 9.12 -23.63 -6.62
C SER A 207 9.22 -23.12 -5.18
N TYR A 208 8.40 -22.13 -4.84
CA TYR A 208 8.41 -21.52 -3.49
C TYR A 208 7.01 -21.26 -2.93
N ARG A 209 6.96 -20.75 -1.70
CA ARG A 209 5.74 -20.26 -1.03
C ARG A 209 6.03 -18.91 -0.39
N LEU A 210 4.98 -18.13 -0.12
CA LEU A 210 5.09 -16.86 0.58
C LEU A 210 4.68 -16.99 2.04
N ASN A 211 5.60 -16.77 2.97
CA ASN A 211 5.30 -16.75 4.40
C ASN A 211 4.58 -15.45 4.80
N ASN A 212 5.09 -14.32 4.34
CA ASN A 212 4.53 -13.00 4.59
C ASN A 212 4.94 -11.99 3.51
N VAL A 213 4.22 -10.88 3.50
CA VAL A 213 4.51 -9.67 2.73
C VAL A 213 4.58 -8.50 3.69
N ARG A 214 5.49 -7.57 3.44
CA ARG A 214 5.68 -6.35 4.23
C ARG A 214 5.50 -5.11 3.36
N LEU A 215 4.65 -4.19 3.81
CA LEU A 215 4.26 -2.97 3.07
C LEU A 215 4.43 -1.74 3.96
N THR A 216 4.78 -0.60 3.39
CA THR A 216 4.70 0.69 4.06
C THR A 216 3.63 1.53 3.39
N LEU A 217 2.71 2.11 4.18
CA LEU A 217 1.65 2.96 3.63
C LEU A 217 2.28 4.16 2.93
N ALA A 218 1.81 4.46 1.72
CA ALA A 218 2.25 5.66 1.03
C ALA A 218 1.84 6.89 1.87
N PRO A 219 2.65 7.96 1.89
CA PRO A 219 2.23 9.21 2.48
C PRO A 219 0.90 9.62 1.84
N VAL A 220 -0.08 10.02 2.64
CA VAL A 220 -1.25 10.72 2.13
C VAL A 220 -0.74 12.03 1.54
N THR A 221 -0.51 12.07 0.23
CA THR A 221 -0.31 13.34 -0.46
C THR A 221 -1.60 14.11 -0.25
N ALA A 222 -1.52 15.23 0.46
CA ALA A 222 -2.67 16.11 0.66
C ALA A 222 -3.34 16.32 -0.71
N VAL A 223 -4.62 15.98 -0.81
CA VAL A 223 -5.41 16.07 -2.03
C VAL A 223 -5.12 17.42 -2.71
N PRO A 224 -4.69 17.45 -3.99
CA PRO A 224 -4.61 18.70 -4.72
C PRO A 224 -6.01 19.30 -4.73
N VAL A 225 -6.21 20.40 -4.00
CA VAL A 225 -7.51 21.08 -3.94
C VAL A 225 -7.86 21.50 -5.38
N PRO A 226 -8.85 20.88 -6.04
CA PRO A 226 -9.11 21.14 -7.45
C PRO A 226 -9.71 22.54 -7.60
N ALA A 227 -9.03 23.43 -8.32
CA ALA A 227 -9.52 24.66 -8.97
C ALA A 227 -10.30 25.72 -8.13
N ALA A 228 -10.78 25.43 -6.92
CA ALA A 228 -11.53 26.38 -6.10
C ALA A 228 -10.65 27.47 -5.49
N ALA A 229 -9.35 27.20 -5.30
CA ALA A 229 -8.37 28.21 -4.89
C ALA A 229 -8.15 29.29 -5.97
N TRP A 230 -8.28 28.92 -7.26
CA TRP A 230 -8.22 29.87 -8.38
C TRP A 230 -9.48 30.74 -8.49
N LEU A 231 -10.66 30.17 -8.17
CA LEU A 231 -11.91 30.93 -8.06
C LEU A 231 -11.90 31.90 -6.87
N LEU A 232 -11.24 31.54 -5.77
CA LEU A 232 -11.04 32.45 -4.63
C LEU A 232 -10.05 33.59 -4.94
N GLY A 233 -8.99 33.31 -5.71
CA GLY A 233 -8.03 34.34 -6.14
C GLY A 233 -8.64 35.38 -7.10
N SER A 234 -9.53 34.95 -7.99
CA SER A 234 -10.23 35.85 -8.92
C SER A 234 -11.38 36.64 -8.26
N ALA A 235 -12.07 36.05 -7.28
CA ALA A 235 -13.10 36.76 -6.51
C ALA A 235 -12.51 37.89 -5.62
N LEU A 236 -11.33 37.67 -5.02
CA LEU A 236 -10.65 38.68 -4.20
C LEU A 236 -10.08 39.86 -5.02
N MET A 237 -9.57 39.60 -6.23
CA MET A 237 -9.14 40.66 -7.15
C MET A 237 -10.32 41.50 -7.66
N GLY A 238 -11.50 40.90 -7.90
CA GLY A 238 -12.71 41.63 -8.27
C GLY A 238 -13.23 42.56 -7.17
N LEU A 239 -13.15 42.14 -5.90
CA LEU A 239 -13.55 42.94 -4.74
C LEU A 239 -12.55 44.07 -4.40
N ALA A 240 -11.25 43.88 -4.67
CA ALA A 240 -10.24 44.91 -4.47
C ALA A 240 -10.33 46.06 -5.50
N VAL A 241 -10.71 45.76 -6.75
CA VAL A 241 -10.87 46.78 -7.80
C VAL A 241 -12.19 47.55 -7.65
N ALA A 242 -13.25 46.91 -7.17
CA ALA A 242 -14.54 47.58 -6.92
C ALA A 242 -14.47 48.67 -5.82
N LYS A 243 -13.49 48.61 -4.91
CA LYS A 243 -13.34 49.59 -3.82
C LYS A 243 -12.63 50.89 -4.23
N ARG A 244 -12.08 50.98 -5.46
CA ARG A 244 -11.39 52.19 -5.97
C ARG A 244 -12.26 53.14 -6.79
N ARG A 245 -13.56 52.85 -6.95
CA ARG A 245 -14.53 53.79 -7.55
C ARG A 245 -15.67 54.12 -6.58
N LYS A 246 -15.36 54.96 -5.59
CA LYS A 246 -16.25 55.99 -5.09
C LYS A 246 -15.41 57.20 -4.72
#